data_AF-A0A3D9QUS8-F1
#
_entry.id   AF-A0A3D9QUS8-F1
#
_cell.length_a   1.000
_cell.length_b   1.000
_cell.length_c   1.000
_cell.angle_alpha   90.00
_cell.angle_beta   90.00
_cell.angle_gamma   90.00
#
_symmetry.space_group_name_H-M   'P 1'
#
loop_
_entity.id
_entity.type
_entity.pdbx_description
1 polymer ?
#
loop_
_entity_poly.entity_id
_entity_poly.type
_entity_poly.pdbx_seq_one_letter_code
_entity_poly.pdbx_strand_id
1 'polypeptide(L)'
;MQLHGHVFVANAHLRIVDQVMAAGVTQREFQQYLDQHVFFWPTRRNCLKMLETYTRREPDEGFAVLQLDAQALLSDFFDNVKLSKYDSGSSPRYPARTSYKKSLDMFLPIAQFETMKASYLPAKPSEIFEILVEGKVAGLSRYIEAIYCKQVTDLPEMWRKYARPLQTFDS
;
A
#
# COMPACT_ATOMS: atom_id res chain seq x y z
N MET A 1 5.87 13.26 -9.24
CA MET A 1 7.30 13.00 -8.95
C MET A 1 8.13 13.28 -10.20
N GLN A 2 9.35 13.81 -10.07
CA GLN A 2 10.28 13.92 -11.20
C GLN A 2 11.42 12.92 -11.03
N LEU A 3 11.65 12.09 -12.04
CA LEU A 3 12.81 11.22 -12.13
C LEU A 3 13.66 11.72 -13.31
N HIS A 4 14.87 12.20 -13.04
CA HIS A 4 15.76 12.79 -14.05
C HIS A 4 15.12 13.91 -14.91
N GLY A 5 14.29 14.77 -14.30
CA GLY A 5 13.63 15.88 -15.00
C GLY A 5 12.38 15.51 -15.81
N HIS A 6 11.99 14.23 -15.82
CA HIS A 6 10.76 13.77 -16.46
C HIS A 6 9.67 13.52 -15.42
N VAL A 7 8.41 13.84 -15.76
CA VAL A 7 7.25 13.45 -14.97
C VAL A 7 7.21 11.92 -14.95
N PHE A 8 7.50 11.34 -13.80
CA PHE A 8 7.47 9.90 -13.59
C PHE A 8 6.19 9.56 -12.82
N VAL A 9 5.46 8.59 -13.35
CA VAL A 9 4.26 8.03 -12.73
C VAL A 9 4.57 6.57 -12.39
N ALA A 10 4.86 6.29 -11.11
CA ALA A 10 5.29 4.97 -10.66
C ALA A 10 4.19 3.92 -10.92
N ASN A 11 2.96 4.34 -10.69
CA ASN A 11 1.78 3.52 -10.79
C ASN A 11 1.06 3.62 -12.16
N ALA A 12 1.76 4.04 -13.22
CA ALA A 12 1.19 4.09 -14.57
C ALA A 12 0.73 2.72 -15.10
N HIS A 13 1.31 1.65 -14.56
CA HIS A 13 0.96 0.27 -14.88
C HIS A 13 -0.44 -0.12 -14.35
N LEU A 14 -1.02 0.65 -13.43
CA LEU A 14 -2.35 0.41 -12.89
C LEU A 14 -3.43 0.73 -13.94
N ARG A 15 -4.06 -0.32 -14.47
CA ARG A 15 -5.17 -0.22 -15.43
C ARG A 15 -6.50 0.07 -14.73
N ILE A 16 -6.59 1.23 -14.08
CA ILE A 16 -7.84 1.75 -13.51
C ILE A 16 -8.71 2.23 -14.67
N VAL A 17 -10.00 1.86 -14.68
CA VAL A 17 -10.92 2.30 -15.74
C VAL A 17 -11.67 3.57 -15.34
N ASP A 18 -11.97 4.46 -16.28
CA ASP A 18 -12.66 5.74 -15.99
C ASP A 18 -14.00 5.53 -15.29
N GLN A 19 -14.68 4.42 -15.58
CA GLN A 19 -15.98 4.10 -15.00
C GLN A 19 -15.95 4.01 -13.46
N VAL A 20 -14.80 3.76 -12.85
CA VAL A 20 -14.69 3.66 -11.38
C VAL A 20 -14.26 4.97 -10.74
N MET A 21 -14.00 6.03 -11.51
CA MET A 21 -13.61 7.33 -10.97
C MET A 21 -14.82 8.13 -10.48
N ALA A 22 -14.63 8.94 -9.44
CA ALA A 22 -15.64 9.89 -9.01
C ALA A 22 -15.79 11.03 -10.02
N ALA A 23 -16.94 11.68 -10.03
CA ALA A 23 -17.16 12.84 -10.89
C ALA A 23 -16.11 13.93 -10.58
N GLY A 24 -15.46 14.44 -11.63
CA GLY A 24 -14.42 15.46 -11.50
C GLY A 24 -13.02 14.94 -11.11
N VAL A 25 -12.82 13.62 -11.00
CA VAL A 25 -11.50 13.02 -10.74
C VAL A 25 -11.04 12.26 -11.98
N THR A 26 -9.88 12.62 -12.52
CA THR A 26 -9.27 11.87 -13.62
C THR A 26 -8.42 10.70 -13.12
N GLN A 27 -8.24 9.65 -13.93
CA GLN A 27 -7.30 8.56 -13.62
C GLN A 27 -5.90 9.07 -13.32
N ARG A 28 -5.44 10.06 -14.10
CA ARG A 28 -4.10 10.63 -13.96
C ARG A 28 -3.92 11.33 -12.62
N GLU A 29 -4.87 12.17 -12.21
CA GLU A 29 -4.82 12.84 -10.90
C GLU A 29 -4.79 11.81 -9.77
N PHE A 30 -5.60 10.77 -9.87
CA PHE A 30 -5.61 9.70 -8.87
C PHE A 30 -4.30 8.92 -8.83
N GLN A 31 -3.73 8.53 -9.97
CA GLN A 31 -2.42 7.87 -10.05
C GLN A 31 -1.31 8.76 -9.48
N GLN A 32 -1.31 10.05 -9.83
CA GLN A 32 -0.35 11.03 -9.31
C GLN A 32 -0.47 11.22 -7.80
N TYR A 33 -1.67 11.07 -7.25
CA TYR A 33 -1.87 11.05 -5.80
C TYR A 33 -1.30 9.77 -5.19
N LEU A 34 -1.61 8.59 -5.75
CA LEU A 34 -1.05 7.32 -5.27
C LEU A 34 0.49 7.32 -5.27
N ASP A 35 1.12 7.89 -6.30
CA ASP A 35 2.58 7.97 -6.43
C ASP A 35 3.27 8.78 -5.33
N GLN A 36 2.51 9.55 -4.55
CA GLN A 36 3.03 10.30 -3.42
C GLN A 36 3.07 9.48 -2.14
N HIS A 37 2.65 8.21 -2.16
CA HIS A 37 2.49 7.40 -0.95
C HIS A 37 3.34 6.14 -0.96
N VAL A 38 3.80 5.78 0.24
CA VAL A 38 4.31 4.44 0.55
C VAL A 38 3.17 3.61 1.13
N PHE A 39 2.91 2.45 0.53
CA PHE A 39 1.79 1.58 0.91
C PHE A 39 2.24 0.48 1.86
N PHE A 40 1.43 0.25 2.90
CA PHE A 40 1.59 -0.82 3.85
C PHE A 40 0.27 -1.60 3.97
N TRP A 41 0.40 -2.92 4.15
CA TRP A 41 -0.74 -3.79 4.38
C TRP A 41 -0.81 -4.13 5.87
N PRO A 42 -1.87 -3.71 6.58
CA PRO A 42 -1.95 -3.84 8.05
C PRO A 42 -2.08 -5.29 8.53
N THR A 43 -2.40 -6.22 7.62
CA THR A 43 -2.55 -7.63 7.97
C THR A 43 -1.77 -8.52 7.02
N ARG A 44 -1.24 -9.61 7.57
CA ARG A 44 -0.58 -10.69 6.82
C ARG A 44 -1.45 -11.19 5.67
N ARG A 45 -2.75 -11.38 5.90
CA ARG A 45 -3.71 -11.79 4.87
C ARG A 45 -3.74 -10.84 3.67
N ASN A 46 -3.71 -9.53 3.90
CA ASN A 46 -3.74 -8.56 2.80
C ASN A 46 -2.39 -8.54 2.07
N CYS A 47 -1.28 -8.61 2.80
CA CYS A 47 0.05 -8.69 2.22
C CYS A 47 0.23 -9.95 1.36
N LEU A 48 -0.24 -11.11 1.81
CA LEU A 48 -0.21 -12.37 1.06
C LEU A 48 -0.95 -12.27 -0.28
N LYS A 49 -2.14 -11.67 -0.30
CA LYS A 49 -2.87 -11.45 -1.55
C LYS A 49 -2.08 -10.61 -2.56
N MET A 50 -1.34 -9.61 -2.07
CA MET A 50 -0.50 -8.79 -2.92
C MET A 50 0.70 -9.56 -3.44
N LEU A 51 1.40 -10.29 -2.55
CA LEU A 51 2.52 -11.14 -2.90
C LEU A 51 2.13 -12.17 -3.97
N GLU A 52 1.00 -12.87 -3.81
CA GLU A 52 0.46 -13.81 -4.80
C GLU A 52 0.14 -13.13 -6.14
N THR A 53 -0.43 -11.93 -6.08
CA THR A 53 -0.80 -11.17 -7.28
C THR A 53 0.43 -10.74 -8.08
N TYR A 54 1.46 -10.20 -7.41
CA TYR A 54 2.69 -9.79 -8.07
C TYR A 54 3.52 -10.99 -8.53
N THR A 55 3.66 -12.04 -7.72
CA THR A 55 4.34 -13.28 -8.13
C THR A 55 3.74 -13.89 -9.40
N ARG A 56 2.41 -13.81 -9.58
CA ARG A 56 1.75 -14.28 -10.81
C ARG A 56 1.99 -13.34 -12.00
N ARG A 57 2.07 -12.03 -11.79
CA ARG A 57 2.25 -11.03 -12.85
C ARG A 57 3.70 -10.93 -13.31
N GLU A 58 4.62 -11.16 -12.39
CA GLU A 58 6.06 -10.96 -12.54
C GLU A 58 6.78 -12.22 -12.00
N PRO A 59 6.65 -13.38 -12.68
CA PRO A 59 7.14 -14.66 -12.19
C PRO A 59 8.67 -14.73 -12.03
N ASP A 60 9.39 -13.88 -12.76
CA ASP A 60 10.85 -13.82 -12.77
C ASP A 60 11.41 -12.85 -11.71
N GLU A 61 10.54 -12.11 -11.02
CA GLU A 61 10.96 -11.12 -10.01
C GLU A 61 11.15 -11.74 -8.61
N GLY A 62 12.09 -11.14 -7.87
CA GLY A 62 12.36 -11.47 -6.47
C GLY A 62 11.51 -10.62 -5.53
N PHE A 63 10.76 -11.27 -4.63
CA PHE A 63 9.96 -10.58 -3.62
C PHE A 63 10.49 -10.83 -2.21
N ALA A 64 10.46 -9.79 -1.39
CA ALA A 64 10.68 -9.85 0.04
C ALA A 64 9.52 -9.13 0.76
N VAL A 65 9.10 -9.68 1.90
CA VAL A 65 8.09 -9.04 2.77
C VAL A 65 8.77 -8.52 4.03
N LEU A 66 8.67 -7.22 4.26
CA LEU A 66 9.15 -6.59 5.48
C LEU A 66 8.01 -6.51 6.48
N GLN A 67 8.15 -7.21 7.60
CA GLN A 67 7.26 -7.05 8.76
C GLN A 67 7.82 -5.95 9.65
N LEU A 68 6.97 -4.98 9.99
CA LEU A 68 7.35 -3.77 10.70
C LEU A 68 6.53 -3.62 11.99
N ASP A 69 7.15 -3.01 13.01
CA ASP A 69 6.47 -2.49 14.19
C ASP A 69 5.50 -1.38 13.76
N ALA A 70 4.21 -1.73 13.70
CA ALA A 70 3.16 -0.83 13.25
C ALA A 70 2.96 0.34 14.22
N GLN A 71 3.09 0.13 15.53
CA GLN A 71 2.87 1.20 16.51
C GLN A 71 3.96 2.27 16.36
N ALA A 72 5.22 1.85 16.33
CA ALA A 72 6.35 2.77 16.17
C ALA A 72 6.27 3.52 14.83
N LEU A 73 6.01 2.81 13.73
CA LEU A 73 5.88 3.41 12.39
C LEU A 73 4.73 4.44 12.35
N LEU A 74 3.53 4.07 12.82
CA LEU A 74 2.37 4.95 12.77
C LEU A 74 2.52 6.17 13.68
N SER A 75 3.23 6.02 14.80
CA SER A 75 3.51 7.14 15.70
C SER A 75 4.48 8.14 15.09
N ASP A 76 5.58 7.64 14.48
CA ASP A 76 6.62 8.49 13.90
C ASP A 76 6.14 9.26 12.65
N PHE A 77 5.13 8.73 11.94
CA PHE A 77 4.59 9.33 10.71
C PHE A 77 3.13 9.79 10.84
N PHE A 78 2.62 9.95 12.06
CA PHE A 78 1.18 10.14 12.35
C PHE A 78 0.47 11.15 11.43
N ASP A 79 1.03 12.35 11.27
CA ASP A 79 0.41 13.42 10.47
C ASP A 79 0.34 13.11 8.96
N ASN A 80 1.20 12.20 8.49
CA ASN A 80 1.31 11.79 7.09
C ASN A 80 0.57 10.47 6.79
N VAL A 81 0.00 9.82 7.82
CA VAL A 81 -0.71 8.55 7.63
C VAL A 81 -2.14 8.80 7.14
N LYS A 82 -2.50 8.10 6.07
CA LYS A 82 -3.87 7.92 5.60
C LYS A 82 -4.29 6.45 5.67
N LEU A 83 -5.58 6.22 5.86
CA LEU A 83 -6.21 4.91 5.94
C LEU A 83 -7.18 4.74 4.77
N SER A 84 -7.17 3.58 4.14
CA SER A 84 -8.11 3.23 3.07
C SER A 84 -8.75 1.87 3.35
N LYS A 85 -10.03 1.75 3.02
CA LYS A 85 -10.76 0.47 3.06
C LYS A 85 -10.71 -0.31 1.75
N TYR A 86 -9.98 0.22 0.78
CA TYR A 86 -9.91 -0.29 -0.58
C TYR A 86 -8.48 -0.67 -0.92
N ASP A 87 -8.34 -1.64 -1.83
CA ASP A 87 -7.12 -1.78 -2.62
C ASP A 87 -7.11 -0.64 -3.66
N SER A 88 -6.49 0.47 -3.29
CA SER A 88 -6.57 1.72 -4.06
C SER A 88 -5.86 1.62 -5.41
N GLY A 89 -4.84 0.76 -5.52
CA GLY A 89 -4.14 0.49 -6.77
C GLY A 89 -4.91 -0.42 -7.73
N SER A 90 -5.81 -1.26 -7.24
CA SER A 90 -6.54 -2.21 -8.10
C SER A 90 -7.68 -1.59 -8.90
N SER A 91 -7.98 -2.21 -10.04
CA SER A 91 -9.23 -2.00 -10.77
C SER A 91 -10.19 -3.17 -10.49
N PRO A 92 -11.45 -2.91 -10.11
CA PRO A 92 -12.40 -3.97 -9.81
C PRO A 92 -12.71 -4.81 -11.05
N ARG A 93 -12.87 -6.13 -10.87
CA ARG A 93 -13.20 -7.06 -11.98
C ARG A 93 -14.48 -6.68 -12.72
N TYR A 94 -15.45 -6.09 -12.03
CA TYR A 94 -16.72 -5.64 -12.58
C TYR A 94 -16.96 -4.15 -12.29
N PRO A 95 -16.34 -3.24 -13.06
CA PRO A 95 -16.40 -1.79 -12.85
C PRO A 95 -17.83 -1.22 -12.79
N ALA A 96 -18.72 -1.72 -13.64
CA ALA A 96 -20.11 -1.26 -13.69
C ALA A 96 -20.95 -1.67 -12.45
N ARG A 97 -20.42 -2.56 -11.59
CA ARG A 97 -21.13 -3.08 -10.40
C ARG A 97 -20.56 -2.55 -9.09
N THR A 98 -19.57 -1.66 -9.13
CA THR A 98 -18.98 -1.12 -7.90
C THR A 98 -19.85 0.00 -7.33
N SER A 99 -20.20 -0.14 -6.05
CA SER A 99 -20.96 0.88 -5.30
C SER A 99 -20.12 2.08 -4.87
N TYR A 100 -18.79 1.98 -4.98
CA TYR A 100 -17.86 3.06 -4.67
C TYR A 100 -17.22 3.62 -5.94
N LYS A 101 -16.73 4.85 -5.82
CA LYS A 101 -15.91 5.53 -6.83
C LYS A 101 -14.56 5.90 -6.21
N LYS A 102 -13.50 5.81 -7.01
CA LYS A 102 -12.15 6.23 -6.66
C LYS A 102 -12.07 7.75 -6.69
N SER A 103 -11.70 8.33 -5.55
CA SER A 103 -11.48 9.75 -5.34
C SER A 103 -10.40 9.95 -4.28
N LEU A 104 -9.89 11.17 -4.15
CA LEU A 104 -8.91 11.50 -3.11
C LEU A 104 -9.53 11.45 -1.70
N ASP A 105 -10.85 11.62 -1.60
CA ASP A 105 -11.57 11.57 -0.32
C ASP A 105 -11.65 10.16 0.29
N MET A 106 -11.21 9.12 -0.43
CA MET A 106 -11.21 7.75 0.08
C MET A 106 -10.05 7.45 1.03
N PHE A 107 -9.13 8.40 1.20
CA PHE A 107 -7.96 8.30 2.06
C PHE A 107 -8.17 9.14 3.33
N LEU A 108 -8.50 8.46 4.43
CA LEU A 108 -8.81 9.09 5.71
C LEU A 108 -7.54 9.40 6.50
N PRO A 109 -7.23 10.67 6.84
CA PRO A 109 -6.16 10.97 7.80
C PRO A 109 -6.36 10.20 9.10
N ILE A 110 -5.30 9.58 9.64
CA ILE A 110 -5.41 8.77 10.87
C ILE A 110 -5.96 9.58 12.06
N ALA A 111 -5.65 10.87 12.13
CA ALA A 111 -6.17 11.80 13.15
C ALA A 111 -7.70 11.95 13.12
N GLN A 112 -8.34 11.59 12.02
CA GLN A 112 -9.80 11.67 11.83
C GLN A 112 -10.47 10.30 11.93
N PHE A 113 -9.71 9.23 12.19
CA PHE A 113 -10.24 7.89 12.39
C PHE A 113 -11.24 7.86 13.56
N GLU A 114 -12.33 7.11 13.40
CA GLU A 114 -13.51 7.05 14.31
C GLU A 114 -14.30 8.36 14.48
N THR A 115 -13.77 9.50 14.05
CA THR A 115 -14.45 10.81 14.10
C THR A 115 -15.25 11.08 12.83
N MET A 116 -14.63 10.89 11.66
CA MET A 116 -15.30 11.05 10.38
C MET A 116 -16.09 9.81 10.00
N LYS A 117 -17.35 10.01 9.60
CA LYS A 117 -18.24 8.94 9.16
C LYS A 117 -18.71 9.19 7.75
N ALA A 118 -18.18 8.41 6.83
CA ALA A 118 -18.71 8.29 5.48
C ALA A 118 -18.66 6.82 5.07
N SER A 119 -19.66 6.37 4.31
CA SER A 119 -19.76 4.95 3.95
C SER A 119 -18.57 4.44 3.15
N TYR A 120 -17.81 5.32 2.49
CA TYR A 120 -16.60 5.01 1.73
C TYR A 120 -15.30 5.07 2.55
N LEU A 121 -15.35 5.46 3.83
CA LEU A 121 -14.19 5.51 4.72
C LEU A 121 -14.19 4.32 5.68
N PRO A 122 -13.01 3.88 6.17
CA PRO A 122 -12.96 2.86 7.23
C PRO A 122 -13.52 3.45 8.53
N ALA A 123 -14.55 2.81 9.09
CA ALA A 123 -15.17 3.20 10.35
C ALA A 123 -14.68 2.34 11.54
N LYS A 124 -14.01 1.22 11.26
CA LYS A 124 -13.43 0.31 12.27
C LYS A 124 -12.13 -0.31 11.78
N PRO A 125 -11.25 -0.78 12.68
CA PRO A 125 -9.92 -1.29 12.28
C PRO A 125 -9.98 -2.44 11.26
N SER A 126 -10.98 -3.32 11.34
CA SER A 126 -11.15 -4.44 10.42
C SER A 126 -11.55 -4.05 9.00
N GLU A 127 -11.92 -2.78 8.78
CA GLU A 127 -12.19 -2.24 7.44
C GLU A 127 -10.94 -1.63 6.79
N ILE A 128 -9.85 -1.42 7.55
CA ILE A 128 -8.61 -0.85 7.01
C ILE A 128 -7.91 -1.91 6.18
N PHE A 129 -7.83 -1.65 4.87
CA PHE A 129 -7.20 -2.56 3.91
C PHE A 129 -5.77 -2.12 3.57
N GLU A 130 -5.55 -0.81 3.56
CA GLU A 130 -4.27 -0.17 3.25
C GLU A 130 -3.99 0.95 4.25
N ILE A 131 -2.72 1.06 4.63
CA ILE A 131 -2.15 2.21 5.33
C ILE A 131 -1.21 2.89 4.34
N LEU A 132 -1.35 4.20 4.17
CA LEU A 132 -0.55 4.99 3.26
C LEU A 132 0.22 6.03 4.07
N VAL A 133 1.51 6.17 3.81
CA VAL A 133 2.31 7.28 4.34
C VAL A 133 2.66 8.21 3.19
N GLU A 134 2.19 9.46 3.26
CA GLU A 134 2.49 10.48 2.26
C GLU A 134 3.98 10.89 2.29
N GLY A 135 4.56 11.08 1.12
CA GLY A 135 5.97 11.38 0.91
C GLY A 135 6.85 10.14 0.94
N LYS A 136 7.65 9.99 2.00
CA LYS A 136 8.65 8.92 2.13
C LYS A 136 8.71 8.38 3.55
N VAL A 137 9.04 7.09 3.65
CA VAL A 137 9.35 6.44 4.93
C VAL A 137 10.85 6.22 5.04
N ALA A 138 11.52 7.15 5.71
CA ALA A 138 12.97 7.08 5.92
C ALA A 138 13.32 6.25 7.17
N GLY A 139 14.51 5.66 7.19
CA GLY A 139 15.01 4.94 8.36
C GLY A 139 14.24 3.65 8.67
N LEU A 140 13.70 2.99 7.64
CA LEU A 140 12.84 1.81 7.73
C LEU A 140 13.40 0.70 8.65
N SER A 141 14.73 0.56 8.69
CA SER A 141 15.43 -0.44 9.51
C SER A 141 15.12 -0.39 11.01
N ARG A 142 14.68 0.76 11.53
CA ARG A 142 14.29 0.89 12.95
C ARG A 142 12.99 0.18 13.29
N TYR A 143 12.14 -0.08 12.29
CA TYR A 143 10.84 -0.71 12.48
C TYR A 143 10.86 -2.20 12.11
N ILE A 144 11.94 -2.71 11.50
CA ILE A 144 11.98 -4.09 11.00
C ILE A 144 11.97 -5.09 12.16
N GLU A 145 10.97 -5.96 12.18
CA GLU A 145 10.88 -7.11 13.09
C GLU A 145 11.32 -8.40 12.40
N ALA A 146 10.98 -8.55 11.13
CA ALA A 146 11.33 -9.70 10.31
C ALA A 146 11.34 -9.34 8.83
N ILE A 147 12.13 -10.06 8.04
CA ILE A 147 12.14 -9.99 6.58
C ILE A 147 11.96 -11.39 6.02
N TYR A 148 10.87 -11.62 5.31
CA TYR A 148 10.58 -12.90 4.69
C TYR A 148 11.06 -12.86 3.23
N CYS A 149 11.99 -13.73 2.86
CA CYS A 149 12.59 -13.75 1.52
C CYS A 149 12.94 -15.19 1.09
N LYS A 150 13.14 -15.40 -0.22
CA LYS A 150 13.55 -16.71 -0.75
C LYS A 150 15.00 -17.04 -0.39
N GLN A 151 15.91 -16.09 -0.55
CA GLN A 151 17.33 -16.27 -0.24
C GLN A 151 17.83 -15.13 0.66
N VAL A 152 18.52 -15.47 1.75
CA VAL A 152 19.10 -14.48 2.67
C VAL A 152 20.21 -13.65 2.02
N THR A 153 20.85 -14.20 0.98
CA THR A 153 21.88 -13.52 0.19
C THR A 153 21.35 -12.30 -0.56
N ASP A 154 20.05 -12.24 -0.84
CA ASP A 154 19.39 -11.12 -1.53
C ASP A 154 19.26 -9.90 -0.61
N LEU A 155 19.47 -10.07 0.70
CA LEU A 155 19.36 -9.01 1.69
C LEU A 155 20.70 -8.32 1.93
N PRO A 156 20.69 -6.99 2.15
CA PRO A 156 21.83 -6.26 2.70
C PRO A 156 22.32 -6.90 4.00
N GLU A 157 23.63 -6.89 4.23
CA GLU A 157 24.25 -7.56 5.38
C GLU A 157 23.60 -7.18 6.72
N MET A 158 23.34 -5.88 6.92
CA MET A 158 22.71 -5.34 8.12
C MET A 158 21.30 -5.90 8.41
N TRP A 159 20.64 -6.46 7.40
CA TRP A 159 19.26 -6.98 7.48
C TRP A 159 19.18 -8.50 7.59
N ARG A 160 20.29 -9.23 7.34
CA ARG A 160 20.30 -10.70 7.36
C ARG A 160 19.88 -11.29 8.71
N LYS A 161 20.13 -10.59 9.81
CA LYS A 161 19.69 -10.99 11.16
C LYS A 161 18.17 -11.03 11.35
N TYR A 162 17.41 -10.35 10.49
CA TYR A 162 15.95 -10.36 10.49
C TYR A 162 15.36 -11.38 9.52
N ALA A 163 16.21 -12.06 8.74
CA ALA A 163 15.76 -12.92 7.65
C ALA A 163 14.99 -14.14 8.17
N ARG A 164 13.89 -14.44 7.51
CA ARG A 164 13.05 -15.63 7.71
C ARG A 164 12.72 -16.24 6.34
N PRO A 165 12.54 -17.57 6.24
CA PRO A 165 12.14 -18.18 4.98
C PRO A 165 10.77 -17.68 4.54
N LEU A 166 10.60 -17.33 3.27
CA LEU A 166 9.33 -16.82 2.73
C LEU A 166 8.16 -17.80 2.95
N GLN A 167 8.42 -19.10 2.94
CA GLN A 167 7.40 -20.13 3.18
C GLN A 167 6.76 -20.01 4.57
N THR A 168 7.51 -19.48 5.55
CA THR A 168 6.98 -19.23 6.91
C THR A 168 6.09 -18.00 6.97
N PHE A 169 6.03 -17.18 5.91
CA PHE A 169 5.09 -16.07 5.78
C PHE A 169 3.69 -16.52 5.29
N ASP A 170 3.58 -17.72 4.73
CA ASP A 170 2.30 -18.27 4.27
C ASP A 170 1.62 -19.18 5.33
N SER A 171 2.39 -19.61 6.35
CA SER A 171 2.01 -20.61 7.37
C SER A 171 1.10 -20.10 8.49
#